data_AF-A0A318JLF5-F1
#
_entry.id   AF-A0A318JLF5-F1
#
_cell.length_a   1.000
_cell.length_b   1.000
_cell.length_c   1.000
_cell.angle_alpha   90.00
_cell.angle_beta   90.00
_cell.angle_gamma   90.00
#
_symmetry.space_group_name_H-M   'P 1'
#
loop_
_entity.id
_entity.type
_entity.pdbx_description
1 polymer ?
#
loop_
_entity_poly.entity_id
_entity_poly.type
_entity_poly.pdbx_seq_one_letter_code
_entity_poly.pdbx_strand_id
1 'polypeptide(L)'
;MPEFSGSELPFGRVRSTPWRRARAERMANQGPAAGTAKRHGWRRSPADEQLLDFAARFGALTVRHAAKYCYRGVFETARRRVAFMAGAGLLERSDNLAWAGTVVYPTMAGLTAIRTPGHPELRFRVPGEERMLHRLLVAETALAMLARGAARGFEVVSERQFRALERARDDGESAHRYAELVGVRTTARTPGEQVVHPSFDDTGRPRWWAIPLDNGQALHWPDFVVVGGGLLRAVEVEITPKERWRLHAVLRGYRTAIRCGHIDQVLWCVTPDVQMQLEGARGPDGWIDGLLQEMGLLPPGPPDWTVKGRPMVVRPIAAVDEGLVYALSQRVLVASMRSSYRQWRQWRRVWENSGTALDFDAWLAVPGTVTHLKSLR
;
A
#
# COMPACT_ATOMS: atom_id res chain seq x y z
N MET A 1 44.02 2.63 -67.99
CA MET A 1 42.79 2.73 -67.18
C MET A 1 43.01 1.90 -65.92
N PRO A 2 42.84 2.46 -64.71
CA PRO A 2 43.03 1.71 -63.48
C PRO A 2 41.75 0.96 -63.12
N GLU A 3 41.87 -0.34 -62.86
CA GLU A 3 40.82 -1.14 -62.24
C GLU A 3 40.74 -0.80 -60.75
N PHE A 4 39.64 -0.16 -60.35
CA PHE A 4 39.27 -0.02 -58.94
C PHE A 4 38.74 -1.36 -58.43
N SER A 5 39.60 -2.17 -57.79
CA SER A 5 39.11 -3.27 -56.97
C SER A 5 38.58 -2.69 -55.65
N GLY A 6 37.25 -2.64 -55.52
CA GLY A 6 36.58 -2.32 -54.26
C GLY A 6 36.96 -3.35 -53.20
N SER A 7 37.76 -2.93 -52.22
CA SER A 7 37.95 -3.67 -50.98
C SER A 7 36.71 -3.46 -50.13
N GLU A 8 35.81 -4.45 -50.13
CA GLU A 8 34.82 -4.59 -49.07
C GLU A 8 35.56 -4.79 -47.74
N LEU A 9 35.61 -3.74 -46.94
CA LEU A 9 36.05 -3.84 -45.55
C LEU A 9 35.06 -4.75 -44.82
N PRO A 10 35.52 -5.79 -44.10
CA PRO A 10 34.63 -6.66 -43.36
C PRO A 10 34.01 -5.84 -42.23
N PHE A 11 32.67 -5.77 -42.22
CA PHE A 11 31.88 -5.22 -41.13
C PHE A 11 32.42 -5.76 -39.80
N GLY A 12 33.17 -4.92 -39.10
CA GLY A 12 33.75 -5.27 -37.81
C GLY A 12 32.64 -5.66 -36.85
N ARG A 13 32.65 -6.91 -36.37
CA ARG A 13 31.80 -7.35 -35.26
C ARG A 13 32.03 -6.40 -34.09
N VAL A 14 31.09 -5.49 -33.86
CA VAL A 14 31.09 -4.62 -32.68
C VAL A 14 31.06 -5.53 -31.46
N ARG A 15 32.20 -5.62 -30.74
CA ARG A 15 32.29 -6.44 -29.52
C ARG A 15 31.20 -5.99 -28.55
N SER A 16 30.25 -6.89 -28.28
CA SER A 16 29.16 -6.62 -27.35
C SER A 16 29.75 -6.31 -25.97
N THR A 17 29.45 -5.14 -25.42
CA THR A 17 29.90 -4.79 -24.08
C THR A 17 29.38 -5.80 -23.04
N PRO A 18 30.07 -6.02 -21.92
CA PRO A 18 29.58 -6.89 -20.84
C PRO A 18 28.14 -6.57 -20.42
N TRP A 19 27.76 -5.29 -20.45
CA TRP A 19 26.41 -4.82 -20.15
C TRP A 19 25.36 -5.25 -21.19
N ARG A 20 25.71 -5.19 -22.48
CA ARG A 20 24.83 -5.66 -23.57
C ARG A 20 24.63 -7.18 -23.50
N ARG A 21 25.70 -7.94 -23.20
CA ARG A 21 25.62 -9.40 -22.99
C ARG A 21 24.71 -9.75 -21.82
N ALA A 22 24.93 -9.14 -20.65
CA ALA A 22 24.08 -9.39 -19.48
C ALA A 22 22.61 -9.01 -19.72
N ARG A 23 22.33 -7.97 -20.53
CA ARG A 23 20.96 -7.63 -20.94
C ARG A 23 20.36 -8.68 -21.86
N ALA A 24 21.10 -9.14 -22.87
CA ALA A 24 20.65 -10.18 -23.78
C ALA A 24 20.38 -11.49 -23.02
N GLU A 25 21.25 -11.88 -22.09
CA GLU A 25 21.06 -13.03 -21.20
C GLU A 25 19.77 -12.90 -20.37
N ARG A 26 19.46 -11.71 -19.82
CA ARG A 26 18.20 -11.50 -19.09
C ARG A 26 16.97 -11.67 -19.98
N MET A 27 17.02 -11.16 -21.21
CA MET A 27 15.91 -11.28 -22.16
C MET A 27 15.74 -12.73 -22.65
N ALA A 28 16.84 -13.47 -22.80
CA ALA A 28 16.80 -14.88 -23.20
C ALA A 28 16.30 -15.81 -22.08
N ASN A 29 16.44 -15.43 -20.81
CA ASN A 29 16.08 -16.23 -19.64
C ASN A 29 14.87 -15.64 -18.88
N GLN A 30 13.89 -15.10 -19.60
CA GLN A 30 12.65 -14.60 -19.00
C GLN A 30 11.80 -15.74 -18.43
N GLY A 31 10.97 -15.41 -17.44
CA GLY A 31 10.05 -16.34 -16.81
C GLY A 31 10.30 -16.54 -15.31
N PRO A 32 9.54 -17.44 -14.64
CA PRO A 32 9.55 -17.55 -13.18
C PRO A 32 10.92 -17.91 -12.58
N ALA A 33 11.76 -18.62 -13.33
CA ALA A 33 13.12 -19.00 -12.93
C ALA A 33 14.16 -17.89 -13.17
N ALA A 34 13.77 -16.74 -13.71
CA ALA A 34 14.69 -15.66 -14.04
C ALA A 34 15.53 -15.23 -12.82
N GLY A 35 16.81 -14.97 -13.06
CA GLY A 35 17.76 -14.58 -12.00
C GLY A 35 18.03 -15.63 -10.92
N THR A 36 17.56 -16.88 -11.01
CA THR A 36 17.97 -17.93 -10.05
C THR A 36 19.44 -18.34 -10.19
N ALA A 37 20.04 -18.15 -11.37
CA ALA A 37 21.44 -18.44 -11.66
C ALA A 37 22.17 -17.24 -12.27
N LYS A 38 23.49 -17.12 -12.00
CA LYS A 38 24.33 -16.01 -12.51
C LYS A 38 24.31 -15.89 -14.03
N ARG A 39 24.17 -17.01 -14.75
CA ARG A 39 24.08 -17.08 -16.22
C ARG A 39 22.86 -16.38 -16.82
N HIS A 40 21.89 -15.95 -16.01
CA HIS A 40 20.74 -15.18 -16.47
C HIS A 40 21.07 -13.68 -16.62
N GLY A 41 22.35 -13.29 -16.66
CA GLY A 41 22.80 -11.89 -16.68
C GLY A 41 22.66 -11.13 -15.36
N TRP A 42 22.16 -11.80 -14.31
CA TRP A 42 22.10 -11.35 -12.91
C TRP A 42 21.65 -12.51 -12.01
N ARG A 43 21.78 -12.35 -10.68
CA ARG A 43 21.21 -13.28 -9.69
C ARG A 43 20.27 -12.52 -8.76
N ARG A 44 19.06 -13.05 -8.55
CA ARG A 44 18.08 -12.57 -7.57
C ARG A 44 18.66 -12.72 -6.17
N SER A 45 18.53 -11.67 -5.37
CA SER A 45 18.87 -11.66 -3.95
C SER A 45 17.59 -11.80 -3.12
N PRO A 46 17.69 -12.09 -1.81
CA PRO A 46 16.53 -12.09 -0.91
C PRO A 46 15.75 -10.76 -0.94
N ALA A 47 16.44 -9.63 -1.15
CA ALA A 47 15.79 -8.33 -1.30
C ALA A 47 14.96 -8.20 -2.59
N ASP A 48 15.33 -8.87 -3.68
CA ASP A 48 14.50 -8.89 -4.88
C ASP A 48 13.28 -9.79 -4.71
N GLU A 49 13.44 -10.92 -4.01
CA GLU A 49 12.34 -11.83 -3.69
C GLU A 49 11.33 -11.13 -2.78
N GLN A 50 11.80 -10.38 -1.78
CA GLN A 50 10.97 -9.53 -0.94
C GLN A 50 10.24 -8.45 -1.75
N LEU A 51 10.92 -7.79 -2.71
CA LEU A 51 10.25 -6.81 -3.58
C LEU A 51 9.17 -7.47 -4.44
N LEU A 52 9.42 -8.66 -4.99
CA LEU A 52 8.43 -9.41 -5.78
C LEU A 52 7.23 -9.82 -4.92
N ASP A 53 7.45 -10.29 -3.70
CA ASP A 53 6.39 -10.61 -2.74
C ASP A 53 5.54 -9.37 -2.43
N PHE A 54 6.17 -8.25 -2.08
CA PHE A 54 5.43 -7.02 -1.79
C PHE A 54 4.66 -6.50 -3.01
N ALA A 55 5.27 -6.54 -4.20
CA ALA A 55 4.59 -6.17 -5.44
C ALA A 55 3.40 -7.10 -5.73
N ALA A 56 3.53 -8.41 -5.48
CA ALA A 56 2.46 -9.40 -5.60
C ALA A 56 1.27 -9.07 -4.68
N ARG A 57 1.56 -8.89 -3.39
CA ARG A 57 0.58 -8.66 -2.33
C ARG A 57 -0.15 -7.33 -2.49
N PHE A 58 0.58 -6.24 -2.72
CA PHE A 58 -0.03 -4.91 -2.79
C PHE A 58 -0.44 -4.52 -4.21
N GLY A 59 0.03 -5.23 -5.23
CA GLY A 59 -0.32 -5.03 -6.62
C GLY A 59 0.44 -3.89 -7.31
N ALA A 60 0.90 -2.88 -6.56
CA ALA A 60 1.69 -1.77 -7.08
C ALA A 60 2.63 -1.22 -6.00
N LEU A 61 3.85 -0.82 -6.38
CA LEU A 61 4.83 -0.17 -5.51
C LEU A 61 5.62 0.90 -6.28
N THR A 62 6.10 1.94 -5.61
CA THR A 62 7.09 2.85 -6.20
C THR A 62 8.50 2.27 -6.05
N VAL A 63 9.45 2.70 -6.89
CA VAL A 63 10.88 2.40 -6.68
C VAL A 63 11.39 2.96 -5.35
N ARG A 64 10.78 4.03 -4.82
CA ARG A 64 11.11 4.58 -3.50
C ARG A 64 10.64 3.67 -2.36
N HIS A 65 9.45 3.05 -2.46
CA HIS A 65 9.05 1.98 -1.54
C HIS A 65 10.06 0.83 -1.58
N ALA A 66 10.44 0.38 -2.77
CA ALA A 66 11.44 -0.68 -2.92
C ALA A 66 12.77 -0.29 -2.25
N ALA A 67 13.25 0.94 -2.48
CA ALA A 67 14.46 1.46 -1.85
C ALA A 67 14.37 1.38 -0.33
N LYS A 68 13.31 1.95 0.25
CA LYS A 68 13.10 2.01 1.70
C LYS A 68 12.98 0.63 2.35
N TYR A 69 12.12 -0.23 1.81
CA TYR A 69 11.72 -1.46 2.49
C TYR A 69 12.50 -2.70 2.07
N CYS A 70 13.16 -2.72 0.90
CA CYS A 70 13.91 -3.88 0.40
C CYS A 70 15.42 -3.61 0.30
N TYR A 71 15.84 -2.37 0.01
CA TYR A 71 17.23 -2.03 -0.28
C TYR A 71 17.85 -1.02 0.69
N ARG A 72 17.39 -1.02 1.95
CA ARG A 72 17.98 -0.23 3.06
C ARG A 72 18.07 1.28 2.75
N GLY A 73 17.10 1.82 2.03
CA GLY A 73 17.04 3.21 1.60
C GLY A 73 17.89 3.56 0.36
N VAL A 74 18.65 2.62 -0.20
CA VAL A 74 19.55 2.91 -1.34
C VAL A 74 18.79 2.93 -2.66
N PHE A 75 18.38 4.13 -3.08
CA PHE A 75 17.54 4.34 -4.28
C PHE A 75 18.17 3.82 -5.58
N GLU A 76 19.45 4.08 -5.82
CA GLU A 76 20.13 3.62 -7.05
C GLU A 76 20.20 2.09 -7.15
N THR A 77 20.37 1.41 -6.02
CA THR A 77 20.29 -0.05 -5.94
C THR A 77 18.88 -0.51 -6.33
N ALA A 78 17.85 0.07 -5.71
CA ALA A 78 16.46 -0.28 -6.03
C ALA A 78 16.14 -0.08 -7.51
N ARG A 79 16.49 1.09 -8.08
CA ARG A 79 16.29 1.43 -9.49
C ARG A 79 16.95 0.42 -10.42
N ARG A 80 18.21 0.06 -10.14
CA ARG A 80 18.96 -0.94 -10.92
C ARG A 80 18.36 -2.34 -10.80
N ARG A 81 18.00 -2.79 -9.61
CA ARG A 81 17.42 -4.13 -9.38
C ARG A 81 16.03 -4.26 -10.00
N VAL A 82 15.20 -3.23 -9.89
CA VAL A 82 13.91 -3.14 -10.60
C VAL A 82 14.11 -3.25 -12.11
N ALA A 83 15.09 -2.54 -12.69
CA ALA A 83 15.38 -2.64 -14.11
C ALA A 83 15.81 -4.06 -14.53
N PHE A 84 16.52 -4.78 -13.67
CA PHE A 84 16.87 -6.18 -13.93
C PHE A 84 15.66 -7.11 -13.92
N MET A 85 14.79 -7.00 -12.91
CA MET A 85 13.54 -7.76 -12.83
C MET A 85 12.61 -7.47 -13.99
N ALA A 86 12.48 -6.20 -14.36
CA ALA A 86 11.65 -5.79 -15.49
C ALA A 86 12.19 -6.32 -16.82
N GLY A 87 13.51 -6.21 -17.06
CA GLY A 87 14.14 -6.78 -18.25
C GLY A 87 14.04 -8.32 -18.33
N ALA A 88 13.87 -8.98 -17.18
CA ALA A 88 13.68 -10.42 -17.08
C ALA A 88 12.19 -10.84 -17.06
N GLY A 89 11.26 -9.90 -17.26
CA GLY A 89 9.83 -10.18 -17.36
C GLY A 89 9.14 -10.52 -16.03
N LEU A 90 9.77 -10.24 -14.88
CA LEU A 90 9.18 -10.50 -13.55
C LEU A 90 8.36 -9.31 -13.03
N LEU A 91 8.70 -8.09 -13.46
CA LEU A 91 8.00 -6.86 -13.14
C LEU A 91 7.64 -6.10 -14.41
N GLU A 92 6.51 -5.42 -14.39
CA GLU A 92 6.20 -4.34 -15.31
C GLU A 92 6.51 -2.99 -14.65
N ARG A 93 6.79 -1.98 -15.48
CA ARG A 93 7.08 -0.62 -15.05
C ARG A 93 6.11 0.35 -15.71
N SER A 94 5.64 1.33 -14.96
CA SER A 94 4.96 2.51 -15.48
C SER A 94 5.63 3.77 -14.95
N ASP A 95 5.86 4.71 -15.84
CA ASP A 95 6.44 6.03 -15.55
C ASP A 95 5.41 7.15 -15.85
N ASN A 96 4.12 6.81 -16.00
CA ASN A 96 3.07 7.74 -16.41
C ASN A 96 2.70 8.78 -15.35
N LEU A 97 2.97 8.48 -14.08
CA LEU A 97 2.63 9.33 -12.94
C LEU A 97 3.86 10.11 -12.49
N ALA A 98 4.01 11.33 -13.01
CA ALA A 98 5.18 12.17 -12.75
C ALA A 98 5.50 12.35 -11.24
N TRP A 99 4.48 12.38 -10.39
CA TRP A 99 4.65 12.47 -8.94
C TRP A 99 5.11 11.15 -8.29
N ALA A 100 4.60 10.01 -8.77
CA ALA A 100 4.95 8.69 -8.23
C ALA A 100 6.34 8.23 -8.70
N GLY A 101 6.85 8.80 -9.80
CA GLY A 101 8.02 8.27 -10.50
C GLY A 101 7.71 6.88 -11.07
N THR A 102 8.71 5.99 -11.07
CA THR A 102 8.52 4.62 -11.54
C THR A 102 7.68 3.82 -10.55
N VAL A 103 6.51 3.38 -11.01
CA VAL A 103 5.65 2.38 -10.35
C VAL A 103 5.92 1.02 -10.96
N VAL A 104 5.96 -0.02 -10.14
CA VAL A 104 6.17 -1.42 -10.55
C VAL A 104 4.98 -2.29 -10.20
N TYR A 105 4.71 -3.26 -11.09
CA TYR A 105 3.66 -4.27 -10.94
C TYR A 105 4.28 -5.66 -11.12
N PRO A 106 3.80 -6.69 -10.41
CA PRO A 106 4.22 -8.06 -10.65
C PRO A 106 3.66 -8.54 -11.99
N THR A 107 4.45 -9.22 -12.83
CA THR A 107 3.87 -9.93 -14.00
C THR A 107 3.32 -11.29 -13.57
N MET A 108 2.65 -12.03 -14.46
CA MET A 108 2.31 -13.44 -14.18
C MET A 108 3.55 -14.30 -13.88
N ALA A 109 4.67 -14.06 -14.57
CA ALA A 109 5.93 -14.73 -14.27
C ALA A 109 6.48 -14.33 -12.89
N GLY A 110 6.38 -13.04 -12.54
CA GLY A 110 6.71 -12.53 -11.20
C GLY A 110 5.89 -13.18 -10.09
N LEU A 111 4.57 -13.26 -10.26
CA LEU A 111 3.66 -13.91 -9.32
C LEU A 111 4.00 -15.40 -9.15
N THR A 112 4.28 -16.09 -10.25
CA THR A 112 4.68 -17.51 -10.22
C THR A 112 6.02 -17.69 -9.51
N ALA A 113 6.95 -16.75 -9.67
CA ALA A 113 8.29 -16.81 -9.10
C ALA A 113 8.34 -16.67 -7.57
N ILE A 114 7.27 -16.18 -6.93
CA ILE A 114 7.13 -16.03 -5.47
C ILE A 114 6.02 -16.90 -4.89
N ARG A 115 5.47 -17.83 -5.69
CA ARG A 115 4.39 -18.71 -5.24
C ARG A 115 4.88 -19.53 -4.05
N THR A 116 4.22 -19.34 -2.92
CA THR A 116 4.51 -20.05 -1.68
C THR A 116 3.37 -21.05 -1.42
N PRO A 117 3.67 -22.31 -1.06
CA PRO A 117 2.64 -23.28 -0.68
C PRO A 117 1.73 -22.73 0.42
N GLY A 118 0.42 -22.96 0.30
CA GLY A 118 -0.58 -22.47 1.25
C GLY A 118 -1.01 -21.00 1.04
N HIS A 119 -0.25 -20.19 0.28
CA HIS A 119 -0.67 -18.82 -0.06
C HIS A 119 -1.65 -18.80 -1.24
N PRO A 120 -2.55 -17.80 -1.30
CA PRO A 120 -3.52 -17.70 -2.38
C PRO A 120 -2.87 -17.46 -3.75
N GLU A 121 -3.49 -18.03 -4.79
CA GLU A 121 -3.16 -17.71 -6.17
C GLU A 121 -3.65 -16.31 -6.53
N LEU A 122 -2.69 -15.39 -6.65
CA LEU A 122 -2.97 -14.01 -7.04
C LEU A 122 -3.05 -13.87 -8.55
N ARG A 123 -3.96 -13.02 -9.03
CA ARG A 123 -4.11 -12.71 -10.45
C ARG A 123 -3.47 -11.38 -10.80
N PHE A 124 -2.79 -11.31 -11.94
CA PHE A 124 -2.30 -10.04 -12.45
C PHE A 124 -3.44 -9.06 -12.68
N ARG A 125 -3.26 -7.82 -12.21
CA ARG A 125 -4.18 -6.71 -12.47
C ARG A 125 -3.43 -5.39 -12.28
N VAL A 126 -3.29 -4.62 -13.36
CA VAL A 126 -2.82 -3.24 -13.29
C VAL A 126 -3.98 -2.36 -12.79
N PRO A 127 -3.82 -1.62 -11.69
CA PRO A 127 -4.81 -0.63 -11.26
C PRO A 127 -4.94 0.51 -12.27
N GLY A 128 -6.13 1.09 -12.39
CA GLY A 128 -6.31 2.36 -13.09
C GLY A 128 -5.57 3.51 -12.39
N GLU A 129 -5.11 4.50 -13.15
CA GLU A 129 -4.34 5.63 -12.64
C GLU A 129 -5.14 6.43 -11.58
N GLU A 130 -6.46 6.49 -11.71
CA GLU A 130 -7.37 7.20 -10.81
C GLU A 130 -7.38 6.63 -9.38
N ARG A 131 -6.97 5.37 -9.21
CA ARG A 131 -6.88 4.70 -7.90
C ARG A 131 -5.44 4.57 -7.38
N MET A 132 -4.46 5.06 -8.13
CA MET A 132 -3.05 4.77 -7.83
C MET A 132 -2.59 5.39 -6.51
N LEU A 133 -3.05 6.61 -6.21
CA LEU A 133 -2.72 7.27 -4.94
C LEU A 133 -3.16 6.43 -3.75
N HIS A 134 -4.44 6.04 -3.69
CA HIS A 134 -4.98 5.15 -2.66
C HIS A 134 -4.17 3.86 -2.58
N ARG A 135 -3.92 3.22 -3.73
CA ARG A 135 -3.21 1.94 -3.78
C ARG A 135 -1.79 2.01 -3.21
N LEU A 136 -1.07 3.06 -3.56
CA LEU A 136 0.29 3.26 -3.08
C LEU A 136 0.32 3.67 -1.60
N LEU A 137 -0.67 4.42 -1.11
CA LEU A 137 -0.81 4.72 0.32
C LEU A 137 -1.13 3.47 1.15
N VAL A 138 -2.02 2.60 0.66
CA VAL A 138 -2.29 1.30 1.25
C VAL A 138 -1.01 0.48 1.34
N ALA A 139 -0.24 0.41 0.24
CA ALA A 139 1.03 -0.29 0.23
C ALA A 139 2.05 0.32 1.22
N GLU A 140 2.21 1.65 1.25
CA GLU A 140 3.14 2.30 2.16
C GLU A 140 2.77 2.07 3.63
N THR A 141 1.48 2.18 3.96
CA THR A 141 0.95 1.98 5.31
C THR A 141 1.17 0.54 5.77
N ALA A 142 0.81 -0.43 4.91
CA ALA A 142 1.03 -1.85 5.17
C ALA A 142 2.52 -2.19 5.37
N LEU A 143 3.39 -1.69 4.50
CA LEU A 143 4.84 -1.91 4.61
C LEU A 143 5.44 -1.27 5.86
N ALA A 144 4.98 -0.08 6.25
CA ALA A 144 5.40 0.56 7.49
C ALA A 144 4.99 -0.26 8.72
N MET A 145 3.77 -0.81 8.73
CA MET A 145 3.29 -1.68 9.81
C MET A 145 4.05 -3.00 9.87
N LEU A 146 4.27 -3.65 8.73
CA LEU A 146 5.07 -4.86 8.64
C LEU A 146 6.50 -4.62 9.16
N ALA A 147 7.15 -3.54 8.74
CA ALA A 147 8.51 -3.20 9.18
C ALA A 147 8.60 -2.94 10.70
N ARG A 148 7.61 -2.24 11.28
CA ARG A 148 7.55 -1.98 12.74
C ARG A 148 7.18 -3.22 13.55
N GLY A 149 6.41 -4.12 12.95
CA GLY A 149 5.83 -5.30 13.60
C GLY A 149 6.63 -6.59 13.40
N ALA A 150 7.62 -6.61 12.49
CA ALA A 150 8.37 -7.82 12.15
C ALA A 150 8.99 -8.51 13.38
N ALA A 151 9.63 -7.74 14.27
CA ALA A 151 10.21 -8.28 15.51
C ALA A 151 9.16 -8.78 16.52
N ARG A 152 7.89 -8.41 16.35
CA ARG A 152 6.75 -8.81 17.17
C ARG A 152 5.89 -9.90 16.50
N GLY A 153 6.36 -10.46 15.38
CA GLY A 153 5.63 -11.48 14.63
C GLY A 153 4.36 -10.97 13.96
N PHE A 154 4.30 -9.70 13.56
CA PHE A 154 3.15 -9.19 12.81
C PHE A 154 3.20 -9.68 11.36
N GLU A 155 2.05 -10.07 10.85
CA GLU A 155 1.83 -10.39 9.44
C GLU A 155 0.80 -9.43 8.85
N VAL A 156 0.88 -9.17 7.54
CA VAL A 156 -0.06 -8.26 6.84
C VAL A 156 -0.77 -9.00 5.72
N VAL A 157 -2.07 -9.19 5.81
CA VAL A 157 -2.85 -9.80 4.72
C VAL A 157 -3.46 -8.69 3.88
N SER A 158 -3.04 -8.60 2.61
CA SER A 158 -3.55 -7.58 1.70
C SER A 158 -4.95 -7.92 1.17
N GLU A 159 -5.67 -6.91 0.70
CA GLU A 159 -6.95 -7.09 0.02
C GLU A 159 -6.91 -8.11 -1.13
N ARG A 160 -5.82 -8.13 -1.89
CA ARG A 160 -5.67 -9.08 -3.01
C ARG A 160 -5.61 -10.53 -2.52
N GLN A 161 -4.92 -10.75 -1.40
CA GLN A 161 -4.76 -12.08 -0.83
C GLN A 161 -6.10 -12.60 -0.31
N PHE A 162 -6.77 -11.85 0.56
CA PHE A 162 -8.01 -12.35 1.11
C PHE A 162 -9.16 -12.38 0.11
N ARG A 163 -9.21 -11.48 -0.89
CA ARG A 163 -10.22 -11.61 -1.96
C ARG A 163 -9.99 -12.85 -2.80
N ALA A 164 -8.75 -13.28 -3.00
CA ALA A 164 -8.45 -14.52 -3.71
C ALA A 164 -8.94 -15.73 -2.90
N LEU A 165 -8.71 -15.72 -1.58
CA LEU A 165 -9.16 -16.78 -0.67
C LEU A 165 -10.68 -16.86 -0.58
N GLU A 166 -11.36 -15.74 -0.38
CA GLU A 166 -12.81 -15.68 -0.17
C GLU A 166 -13.64 -15.91 -1.45
N ARG A 167 -12.98 -15.89 -2.61
CA ARG A 167 -13.56 -16.29 -3.90
C ARG A 167 -13.44 -17.78 -4.18
N ALA A 168 -12.67 -18.52 -3.39
CA ALA A 168 -12.61 -19.98 -3.50
C ALA A 168 -14.02 -20.56 -3.28
N ARG A 169 -14.30 -21.66 -3.99
CA ARG A 169 -15.58 -22.39 -3.92
C ARG A 169 -15.44 -23.59 -2.98
N ASP A 170 -15.15 -23.30 -1.72
CA ASP A 170 -14.79 -24.28 -0.69
C ASP A 170 -15.36 -23.92 0.69
N ASP A 171 -16.51 -23.24 0.72
CA ASP A 171 -17.22 -22.86 1.94
C ASP A 171 -16.39 -22.10 2.98
N GLY A 172 -15.30 -21.43 2.55
CA GLY A 172 -14.43 -20.64 3.41
C GLY A 172 -13.25 -21.42 4.00
N GLU A 173 -13.06 -22.69 3.62
CA GLU A 173 -11.99 -23.54 4.15
C GLU A 173 -10.59 -23.00 3.80
N SER A 174 -10.33 -22.56 2.56
CA SER A 174 -9.05 -21.93 2.21
C SER A 174 -8.81 -20.64 3.00
N ALA A 175 -9.87 -19.87 3.26
CA ALA A 175 -9.76 -18.64 4.03
C ALA A 175 -9.40 -18.93 5.50
N HIS A 176 -10.00 -19.97 6.09
CA HIS A 176 -9.67 -20.48 7.43
C HIS A 176 -8.24 -21.01 7.48
N ARG A 177 -7.87 -21.97 6.62
CA ARG A 177 -6.52 -22.55 6.60
C ARG A 177 -5.44 -21.49 6.44
N TYR A 178 -5.70 -20.48 5.61
CA TYR A 178 -4.78 -19.36 5.46
C TYR A 178 -4.73 -18.48 6.72
N ALA A 179 -5.85 -18.26 7.41
CA ALA A 179 -5.89 -17.53 8.68
C ALA A 179 -4.97 -18.21 9.72
N GLU A 180 -5.07 -19.53 9.86
CA GLU A 180 -4.18 -20.30 10.74
C GLU A 180 -2.72 -20.23 10.30
N LEU A 181 -2.46 -20.32 8.98
CA LEU A 181 -1.11 -20.21 8.41
C LEU A 181 -0.44 -18.88 8.77
N VAL A 182 -1.18 -17.77 8.72
CA VAL A 182 -0.64 -16.44 9.06
C VAL A 182 -0.72 -16.12 10.56
N GLY A 183 -1.06 -17.11 11.39
CA GLY A 183 -1.00 -17.01 12.84
C GLY A 183 -2.25 -16.47 13.53
N VAL A 184 -3.42 -16.52 12.88
CA VAL A 184 -4.70 -16.21 13.54
C VAL A 184 -5.03 -17.32 14.54
N ARG A 185 -5.43 -16.94 15.75
CA ARG A 185 -5.82 -17.88 16.79
C ARG A 185 -7.31 -18.20 16.67
N THR A 186 -7.62 -19.37 16.14
CA THR A 186 -9.00 -19.85 15.92
C THR A 186 -9.55 -20.68 17.09
N THR A 187 -8.66 -21.21 17.94
CA THR A 187 -9.00 -22.06 19.08
C THR A 187 -8.26 -21.62 20.35
N ALA A 188 -8.95 -21.65 21.50
CA ALA A 188 -8.36 -21.26 22.77
C ALA A 188 -7.47 -22.40 23.29
N ARG A 189 -6.24 -22.09 23.68
CA ARG A 189 -5.31 -23.05 24.29
C ARG A 189 -5.41 -23.05 25.81
N THR A 190 -5.84 -21.92 26.38
CA THR A 190 -6.06 -21.76 27.82
C THR A 190 -7.39 -21.05 28.08
N PRO A 191 -8.04 -21.29 29.24
CA PRO A 191 -9.23 -20.55 29.64
C PRO A 191 -9.00 -19.04 29.60
N GLY A 192 -9.94 -18.30 29.00
CA GLY A 192 -9.88 -16.83 28.89
C GLY A 192 -9.00 -16.29 27.75
N GLU A 193 -8.35 -17.15 26.96
CA GLU A 193 -7.60 -16.70 25.79
C GLU A 193 -8.56 -16.22 24.68
N GLN A 194 -8.34 -15.01 24.19
CA GLN A 194 -9.15 -14.44 23.10
C GLN A 194 -8.83 -15.15 21.77
N VAL A 195 -9.88 -15.60 21.09
CA VAL A 195 -9.82 -16.24 19.78
C VAL A 195 -10.61 -15.44 18.76
N VAL A 196 -10.31 -15.67 17.49
CA VAL A 196 -10.99 -15.07 16.35
C VAL A 196 -12.05 -16.02 15.84
N HIS A 197 -13.29 -15.53 15.76
CA HIS A 197 -14.40 -16.22 15.12
C HIS A 197 -14.74 -15.54 13.79
N PRO A 198 -14.95 -16.28 12.69
CA PRO A 198 -15.38 -15.65 11.45
C PRO A 198 -16.76 -15.01 11.65
N SER A 199 -17.04 -13.94 10.90
CA SER A 199 -18.42 -13.49 10.71
C SER A 199 -19.11 -14.36 9.66
N PHE A 200 -20.42 -14.30 9.58
CA PHE A 200 -21.20 -15.05 8.59
C PHE A 200 -21.95 -14.10 7.69
N ASP A 201 -22.00 -14.39 6.39
CA ASP A 201 -22.87 -13.68 5.46
C ASP A 201 -24.31 -14.20 5.52
N ASP A 202 -25.19 -13.63 4.68
CA ASP A 202 -26.61 -13.99 4.63
C ASP A 202 -26.87 -15.43 4.16
N THR A 203 -25.89 -16.05 3.51
CA THR A 203 -25.94 -17.47 3.11
C THR A 203 -25.44 -18.41 4.21
N GLY A 204 -24.99 -17.87 5.35
CA GLY A 204 -24.38 -18.65 6.42
C GLY A 204 -22.95 -19.08 6.13
N ARG A 205 -22.29 -18.50 5.11
CA ARG A 205 -20.90 -18.82 4.80
C ARG A 205 -19.95 -18.06 5.73
N PRO A 206 -18.95 -18.73 6.35
CA PRO A 206 -17.95 -18.04 7.16
C PRO A 206 -17.07 -17.11 6.32
N ARG A 207 -16.90 -15.90 6.83
CA ARG A 207 -16.09 -14.80 6.30
C ARG A 207 -15.00 -14.49 7.32
N TRP A 208 -13.77 -14.84 6.96
CA TRP A 208 -12.57 -14.67 7.80
C TRP A 208 -11.89 -13.33 7.56
N TRP A 209 -12.15 -12.72 6.40
CA TRP A 209 -11.46 -11.50 5.98
C TRP A 209 -12.41 -10.41 5.48
N ALA A 210 -13.67 -10.76 5.22
CA ALA A 210 -14.71 -9.84 4.83
C ALA A 210 -15.59 -9.49 6.03
N ILE A 211 -16.08 -8.25 6.08
CA ILE A 211 -17.02 -7.79 7.10
C ILE A 211 -18.41 -7.75 6.48
N PRO A 212 -19.33 -8.63 6.90
CA PRO A 212 -20.70 -8.59 6.43
C PRO A 212 -21.39 -7.27 6.82
N LEU A 213 -22.06 -6.65 5.86
CA LEU A 213 -22.90 -5.46 6.00
C LEU A 213 -24.36 -5.84 5.80
N ASP A 214 -25.28 -5.00 6.29
CA ASP A 214 -26.72 -5.10 6.00
C ASP A 214 -27.27 -6.52 6.19
N ASN A 215 -27.05 -7.09 7.38
CA ASN A 215 -27.42 -8.46 7.75
C ASN A 215 -26.80 -9.57 6.88
N GLY A 216 -25.71 -9.27 6.19
CA GLY A 216 -24.93 -10.24 5.42
C GLY A 216 -25.08 -10.13 3.91
N GLN A 217 -25.99 -9.29 3.41
CA GLN A 217 -26.27 -9.14 1.97
C GLN A 217 -25.14 -8.48 1.18
N ALA A 218 -24.30 -7.70 1.87
CA ALA A 218 -23.13 -7.06 1.28
C ALA A 218 -21.88 -7.37 2.08
N LEU A 219 -20.72 -7.32 1.42
CA LEU A 219 -19.43 -7.56 2.05
C LEU A 219 -18.58 -6.30 1.94
N HIS A 220 -18.13 -5.81 3.08
CA HIS A 220 -17.06 -4.83 3.17
C HIS A 220 -15.71 -5.53 3.27
N TRP A 221 -14.71 -4.89 2.68
CA TRP A 221 -13.35 -5.41 2.62
C TRP A 221 -12.43 -4.33 3.17
N PRO A 222 -11.68 -4.61 4.24
CA PRO A 222 -10.62 -3.71 4.68
C PRO A 222 -9.63 -3.41 3.54
N ASP A 223 -8.82 -2.37 3.64
CA ASP A 223 -7.72 -2.20 2.67
C ASP A 223 -6.62 -3.25 2.88
N PHE A 224 -6.40 -3.62 4.13
CA PHE A 224 -5.61 -4.79 4.55
C PHE A 224 -5.90 -5.13 6.01
N VAL A 225 -5.41 -6.28 6.45
CA VAL A 225 -5.52 -6.75 7.83
C VAL A 225 -4.10 -6.97 8.39
N VAL A 226 -3.87 -6.57 9.62
CA VAL A 226 -2.67 -6.92 10.39
C VAL A 226 -3.03 -8.07 11.33
N VAL A 227 -2.27 -9.16 11.27
CA VAL A 227 -2.35 -10.26 12.23
C VAL A 227 -1.25 -10.06 13.25
N GLY A 228 -1.61 -9.95 14.53
CA GLY A 228 -0.65 -9.74 15.61
C GLY A 228 -1.15 -10.32 16.93
N GLY A 229 -0.32 -11.12 17.60
CA GLY A 229 -0.69 -11.77 18.86
C GLY A 229 -1.84 -12.77 18.75
N GLY A 230 -2.10 -13.31 17.55
CA GLY A 230 -3.21 -14.21 17.27
C GLY A 230 -4.50 -13.51 16.80
N LEU A 231 -4.54 -12.18 16.79
CA LEU A 231 -5.76 -11.40 16.56
C LEU A 231 -5.72 -10.62 15.25
N LEU A 232 -6.90 -10.34 14.70
CA LEU A 232 -7.08 -9.59 13.47
C LEU A 232 -7.32 -8.10 13.74
N ARG A 233 -6.53 -7.23 13.11
CA ARG A 233 -6.79 -5.78 13.09
C ARG A 233 -7.02 -5.30 11.68
N ALA A 234 -8.22 -4.80 11.41
CA ALA A 234 -8.54 -4.22 10.11
C ALA A 234 -7.89 -2.85 9.99
N VAL A 235 -7.39 -2.52 8.79
CA VAL A 235 -6.86 -1.20 8.49
C VAL A 235 -7.57 -0.63 7.27
N GLU A 236 -8.00 0.62 7.41
CA GLU A 236 -8.65 1.42 6.39
C GLU A 236 -7.78 2.63 6.07
N VAL A 237 -7.52 2.88 4.80
CA VAL A 237 -6.78 4.04 4.33
C VAL A 237 -7.74 4.95 3.57
N GLU A 238 -8.35 5.93 4.23
CA GLU A 238 -9.39 6.75 3.61
C GLU A 238 -8.90 8.16 3.27
N ILE A 239 -8.89 8.49 1.97
CA ILE A 239 -8.38 9.77 1.48
C ILE A 239 -9.46 10.74 1.00
N THR A 240 -10.73 10.32 1.03
CA THR A 240 -11.87 11.14 0.59
C THR A 240 -13.06 10.91 1.51
N PRO A 241 -13.75 11.96 1.98
CA PRO A 241 -15.01 11.79 2.70
C PRO A 241 -16.00 10.97 1.87
N LYS A 242 -16.70 10.07 2.55
CA LYS A 242 -17.74 9.24 1.94
C LYS A 242 -19.12 9.77 2.34
N GLU A 243 -20.12 9.44 1.55
CA GLU A 243 -21.52 9.66 1.95
C GLU A 243 -21.78 9.05 3.33
N ARG A 244 -22.46 9.81 4.21
CA ARG A 244 -22.67 9.41 5.61
C ARG A 244 -23.32 8.02 5.73
N TRP A 245 -24.36 7.74 4.95
CA TRP A 245 -25.07 6.44 4.99
C TRP A 245 -24.14 5.26 4.67
N ARG A 246 -23.17 5.46 3.76
CA ARG A 246 -22.20 4.42 3.38
C ARG A 246 -21.22 4.15 4.52
N LEU A 247 -20.76 5.19 5.22
CA LEU A 247 -19.93 5.02 6.41
C LEU A 247 -20.69 4.38 7.57
N HIS A 248 -21.96 4.73 7.77
CA HIS A 248 -22.80 4.10 8.80
C HIS A 248 -22.88 2.58 8.60
N ALA A 249 -23.09 2.12 7.36
CA ALA A 249 -23.12 0.69 7.06
C ALA A 249 -21.80 0.01 7.46
N VAL A 250 -20.66 0.56 7.03
CA VAL A 250 -19.32 0.03 7.33
C VAL A 250 -19.01 0.05 8.83
N LEU A 251 -19.26 1.17 9.51
CA LEU A 251 -19.02 1.29 10.96
C LEU A 251 -19.91 0.34 11.77
N ARG A 252 -21.17 0.12 11.37
CA ARG A 252 -22.03 -0.90 11.97
C ARG A 252 -21.47 -2.31 11.78
N GLY A 253 -21.03 -2.64 10.56
CA GLY A 253 -20.40 -3.92 10.25
C GLY A 253 -19.19 -4.18 11.14
N TYR A 254 -18.28 -3.22 11.23
CA TYR A 254 -17.11 -3.31 12.11
C TYR A 254 -17.48 -3.41 13.60
N ARG A 255 -18.45 -2.63 14.07
CA ARG A 255 -18.93 -2.72 15.46
C ARG A 255 -19.40 -4.15 15.78
N THR A 256 -20.15 -4.77 14.87
CA THR A 256 -20.61 -6.15 15.02
C THR A 256 -19.43 -7.12 14.99
N ALA A 257 -18.53 -6.99 14.01
CA ALA A 257 -17.33 -7.84 13.91
C ALA A 257 -16.45 -7.79 15.17
N ILE A 258 -16.35 -6.62 15.80
CA ILE A 258 -15.60 -6.47 17.06
C ILE A 258 -16.32 -7.15 18.21
N ARG A 259 -17.64 -6.95 18.33
CA ARG A 259 -18.44 -7.56 19.41
C ARG A 259 -18.46 -9.08 19.36
N CYS A 260 -18.43 -9.68 18.17
CA CYS A 260 -18.39 -11.14 18.02
C CYS A 260 -16.98 -11.72 18.05
N GLY A 261 -15.94 -10.90 18.27
CA GLY A 261 -14.56 -11.36 18.32
C GLY A 261 -13.94 -11.70 16.96
N HIS A 262 -14.55 -11.28 15.85
CA HIS A 262 -13.95 -11.43 14.52
C HIS A 262 -12.78 -10.47 14.30
N ILE A 263 -12.94 -9.21 14.70
CA ILE A 263 -11.91 -8.17 14.59
C ILE A 263 -11.59 -7.64 15.98
N ASP A 264 -10.31 -7.57 16.33
CA ASP A 264 -9.85 -6.99 17.61
C ASP A 264 -9.97 -5.47 17.60
N GLN A 265 -9.52 -4.86 16.50
CA GLN A 265 -9.47 -3.40 16.37
C GLN A 265 -9.53 -2.98 14.90
N VAL A 266 -10.09 -1.80 14.65
CA VAL A 266 -10.03 -1.13 13.35
C VAL A 266 -9.15 0.12 13.46
N LEU A 267 -8.19 0.25 12.56
CA LEU A 267 -7.35 1.43 12.43
C LEU A 267 -7.69 2.17 11.13
N TRP A 268 -8.18 3.40 11.28
CA TRP A 268 -8.44 4.32 10.18
C TRP A 268 -7.25 5.24 10.01
N CYS A 269 -6.50 5.07 8.94
CA CYS A 269 -5.50 6.02 8.46
C CYS A 269 -6.18 6.97 7.47
N VAL A 270 -6.29 8.26 7.81
CA VAL A 270 -7.19 9.16 7.08
C VAL A 270 -6.60 10.52 6.73
N THR A 271 -7.16 11.20 5.74
CA THR A 271 -6.92 12.63 5.48
C THR A 271 -7.69 13.53 6.47
N PRO A 272 -7.31 14.82 6.64
CA PRO A 272 -7.95 15.72 7.60
C PRO A 272 -9.48 15.81 7.47
N ASP A 273 -10.02 15.88 6.25
CA ASP A 273 -11.47 15.98 6.02
C ASP A 273 -12.21 14.72 6.51
N VAL A 274 -11.61 13.55 6.28
CA VAL A 274 -12.16 12.27 6.75
C VAL A 274 -12.01 12.12 8.25
N GLN A 275 -10.88 12.60 8.81
CA GLN A 275 -10.69 12.65 10.25
C GLN A 275 -11.79 13.46 10.92
N MET A 276 -12.05 14.67 10.42
CA MET A 276 -13.15 15.52 10.88
C MET A 276 -14.51 14.83 10.74
N GLN A 277 -14.75 14.09 9.65
CA GLN A 277 -15.98 13.33 9.47
C GLN A 277 -16.15 12.22 10.52
N LEU A 278 -15.08 11.49 10.85
CA LEU A 278 -15.13 10.36 11.79
C LEU A 278 -15.10 10.80 13.26
N GLU A 279 -14.23 11.75 13.59
CA GLU A 279 -13.95 12.18 14.97
C GLU A 279 -14.80 13.37 15.41
N GLY A 280 -15.28 14.18 14.47
CA GLY A 280 -15.85 15.49 14.75
C GLY A 280 -14.82 16.60 14.68
N ALA A 281 -15.24 17.83 14.99
CA ALA A 281 -14.36 18.99 15.02
C ALA A 281 -14.87 20.05 15.99
N ARG A 282 -13.98 20.99 16.32
CA ARG A 282 -14.33 22.17 17.10
C ARG A 282 -15.07 23.18 16.21
N GLY A 283 -16.34 23.42 16.51
CA GLY A 283 -17.15 24.49 15.93
C GLY A 283 -17.18 25.76 16.79
N PRO A 284 -17.95 26.78 16.38
CA PRO A 284 -18.09 28.04 17.10
C PRO A 284 -18.66 27.86 18.52
N ASP A 285 -19.66 26.99 18.67
CA ASP A 285 -20.40 26.78 19.92
C ASP A 285 -19.84 25.63 20.78
N GLY A 286 -18.70 25.05 20.39
CA GLY A 286 -18.09 23.92 21.10
C GLY A 286 -17.73 22.77 20.18
N TRP A 287 -17.60 21.57 20.74
CA TRP A 287 -17.29 20.37 19.98
C TRP A 287 -18.52 19.84 19.24
N ILE A 288 -18.34 19.51 17.97
CA ILE A 288 -19.36 18.85 17.14
C ILE A 288 -18.90 17.40 16.95
N ASP A 289 -19.70 16.46 17.45
CA ASP A 289 -19.42 15.04 17.38
C ASP A 289 -19.37 14.53 15.92
N GLY A 290 -18.48 13.57 15.67
CA GLY A 290 -18.36 12.87 14.40
C GLY A 290 -19.12 11.55 14.37
N LEU A 291 -19.00 10.84 13.25
CA LEU A 291 -19.70 9.59 13.04
C LEU A 291 -19.39 8.51 14.09
N LEU A 292 -18.18 8.49 14.66
CA LEU A 292 -17.83 7.50 15.67
C LEU A 292 -18.59 7.72 16.98
N GLN A 293 -18.79 8.97 17.40
CA GLN A 293 -19.61 9.32 18.55
C GLN A 293 -21.09 9.09 18.26
N GLU A 294 -21.59 9.53 17.09
CA GLU A 294 -22.98 9.29 16.65
C GLU A 294 -23.34 7.78 16.70
N MET A 295 -22.37 6.90 16.39
CA MET A 295 -22.53 5.45 16.38
C MET A 295 -22.28 4.76 17.74
N GLY A 296 -21.94 5.52 18.78
CA GLY A 296 -21.60 5.00 20.11
C GLY A 296 -20.31 4.19 20.15
N LEU A 297 -19.38 4.46 19.22
CA LEU A 297 -18.05 3.83 19.15
C LEU A 297 -17.00 4.63 19.93
N LEU A 298 -17.28 5.91 20.17
CA LEU A 298 -16.54 6.80 21.05
C LEU A 298 -17.52 7.52 21.99
N PRO A 299 -17.07 7.94 23.20
CA PRO A 299 -17.85 8.84 24.03
C PRO A 299 -18.03 10.21 23.35
N PRO A 300 -19.10 10.96 23.66
CA PRO A 300 -19.29 12.32 23.18
C PRO A 300 -18.11 13.23 23.52
N GLY A 301 -17.81 14.19 22.64
CA GLY A 301 -16.70 15.13 22.79
C GLY A 301 -15.43 14.72 22.04
N PRO A 302 -14.32 15.48 22.24
CA PRO A 302 -13.07 15.25 21.54
C PRO A 302 -12.48 13.88 21.88
N PRO A 303 -12.05 13.08 20.87
CA PRO A 303 -11.44 11.78 21.12
C PRO A 303 -10.14 11.88 21.94
N ASP A 304 -10.04 11.08 23.00
CA ASP A 304 -8.78 10.87 23.71
C ASP A 304 -8.09 9.59 23.23
N TRP A 305 -7.14 9.74 22.32
CA TRP A 305 -6.33 8.66 21.76
C TRP A 305 -5.20 8.17 22.66
N THR A 306 -5.04 8.71 23.87
CA THR A 306 -4.12 8.17 24.88
C THR A 306 -4.70 6.93 25.56
N VAL A 307 -6.03 6.80 25.59
CA VAL A 307 -6.74 5.61 26.07
C VAL A 307 -6.44 4.43 25.14
N LYS A 308 -5.76 3.41 25.69
CA LYS A 308 -5.43 2.18 24.97
C LYS A 308 -6.64 1.25 24.85
N GLY A 309 -6.59 0.34 23.87
CA GLY A 309 -7.61 -0.70 23.70
C GLY A 309 -8.93 -0.22 23.08
N ARG A 310 -8.98 0.99 22.52
CA ARG A 310 -10.18 1.45 21.80
C ARG A 310 -10.46 0.54 20.59
N PRO A 311 -11.72 0.13 20.36
CA PRO A 311 -12.09 -0.78 19.28
C PRO A 311 -11.87 -0.16 17.89
N MET A 312 -11.97 1.17 17.79
CA MET A 312 -11.63 1.91 16.58
C MET A 312 -10.70 3.06 16.91
N VAL A 313 -9.66 3.22 16.10
CA VAL A 313 -8.65 4.26 16.24
C VAL A 313 -8.54 5.00 14.93
N VAL A 314 -8.56 6.33 14.98
CA VAL A 314 -8.33 7.18 13.82
C VAL A 314 -6.94 7.82 13.95
N ARG A 315 -6.21 7.85 12.84
CA ARG A 315 -4.86 8.42 12.73
C ARG A 315 -4.73 9.19 11.42
N PRO A 316 -4.01 10.31 11.41
CA PRO A 316 -3.60 10.93 10.15
C PRO A 316 -2.80 9.96 9.29
N ILE A 317 -3.04 9.95 7.98
CA ILE A 317 -2.14 9.29 7.03
C ILE A 317 -0.76 9.95 7.10
N ALA A 318 0.26 9.14 7.30
CA ALA A 318 1.65 9.57 7.31
C ALA A 318 2.38 8.94 6.11
N ALA A 319 2.42 9.66 5.00
CA ALA A 319 3.20 9.25 3.84
C ALA A 319 4.68 9.63 4.02
N VAL A 320 5.60 8.78 3.55
CA VAL A 320 7.05 9.04 3.57
C VAL A 320 7.62 9.12 2.16
N ASP A 321 7.02 8.43 1.20
CA ASP A 321 7.30 8.64 -0.21
C ASP A 321 6.97 10.09 -0.61
N GLU A 322 7.99 10.83 -1.03
CA GLU A 322 7.88 12.25 -1.40
C GLU A 322 6.76 12.52 -2.42
N GLY A 323 6.55 11.59 -3.36
CA GLY A 323 5.48 11.69 -4.35
C GLY A 323 4.09 11.48 -3.75
N LEU A 324 3.95 10.57 -2.79
CA LEU A 324 2.70 10.40 -2.05
C LEU A 324 2.40 11.60 -1.16
N VAL A 325 3.41 12.19 -0.50
CA VAL A 325 3.23 13.42 0.28
C VAL A 325 2.78 14.57 -0.63
N TYR A 326 3.40 14.73 -1.81
CA TYR A 326 2.92 15.68 -2.81
C TYR A 326 1.46 15.42 -3.20
N ALA A 327 1.14 14.19 -3.58
CA ALA A 327 -0.18 13.85 -4.09
C ALA A 327 -1.27 14.04 -3.03
N LEU A 328 -0.99 13.77 -1.75
CA LEU A 328 -1.87 14.10 -0.64
C LEU A 328 -2.03 15.61 -0.47
N SER A 329 -0.93 16.37 -0.43
CA SER A 329 -0.94 17.83 -0.32
C SER A 329 -1.81 18.45 -1.43
N GLN A 330 -1.69 18.01 -2.69
CA GLN A 330 -2.50 18.53 -3.79
C GLN A 330 -4.02 18.28 -3.65
N ARG A 331 -4.44 17.30 -2.83
CA ARG A 331 -5.87 17.06 -2.55
C ARG A 331 -6.43 18.05 -1.56
N VAL A 332 -5.66 18.37 -0.52
CA VAL A 332 -6.08 19.25 0.58
C VAL A 332 -5.93 20.72 0.19
N LEU A 333 -4.97 21.05 -0.67
CA LEU A 333 -4.76 22.41 -1.15
C LEU A 333 -5.90 22.90 -2.04
N VAL A 334 -6.33 24.15 -1.78
CA VAL A 334 -7.23 24.90 -2.66
C VAL A 334 -6.61 25.10 -4.03
N ALA A 335 -7.44 25.24 -5.07
CA ALA A 335 -7.00 25.24 -6.47
C ALA A 335 -5.90 26.27 -6.78
N SER A 336 -5.91 27.44 -6.15
CA SER A 336 -4.92 28.51 -6.35
C SER A 336 -3.53 28.19 -5.78
N MET A 337 -3.45 27.24 -4.85
CA MET A 337 -2.22 26.79 -4.18
C MET A 337 -1.64 25.50 -4.78
N ARG A 338 -2.39 24.83 -5.67
CA ARG A 338 -1.90 23.64 -6.37
C ARG A 338 -0.74 23.99 -7.31
N SER A 339 0.18 23.05 -7.49
CA SER A 339 1.38 23.25 -8.29
C SER A 339 1.90 21.94 -8.87
N SER A 340 2.82 22.04 -9.84
CA SER A 340 3.51 20.87 -10.38
C SER A 340 4.39 20.21 -9.31
N TYR A 341 4.67 18.91 -9.44
CA TYR A 341 5.55 18.20 -8.51
C TYR A 341 6.92 18.88 -8.37
N ARG A 342 7.51 19.35 -9.48
CA ARG A 342 8.79 20.07 -9.46
C ARG A 342 8.73 21.36 -8.64
N GLN A 343 7.69 22.17 -8.83
CA GLN A 343 7.50 23.41 -8.07
C GLN A 343 7.25 23.13 -6.60
N TRP A 344 6.39 22.15 -6.29
CA TRP A 344 6.14 21.75 -4.92
C TRP A 344 7.42 21.31 -4.19
N ARG A 345 8.32 20.58 -4.86
CA ARG A 345 9.62 20.21 -4.27
C ARG A 345 10.50 21.44 -3.98
N GLN A 346 10.47 22.43 -4.86
CA GLN A 346 11.19 23.69 -4.63
C GLN A 346 10.60 24.42 -3.41
N TRP A 347 9.28 24.54 -3.33
CA TRP A 347 8.59 25.18 -2.21
C TRP A 347 8.86 24.45 -0.90
N ARG A 348 8.87 23.12 -0.92
CA ARG A 348 9.17 22.28 0.24
C ARG A 348 10.57 22.54 0.81
N ARG A 349 11.57 22.72 -0.05
CA ARG A 349 12.93 23.09 0.41
C ARG A 349 12.96 24.47 1.06
N VAL A 350 12.21 25.42 0.53
CA VAL A 350 12.10 26.77 1.15
C VAL A 350 11.45 26.65 2.53
N TRP A 351 10.38 25.86 2.65
CA TRP A 351 9.71 25.59 3.92
C TRP A 351 10.64 24.90 4.94
N GLU A 352 11.33 23.83 4.54
CA GLU A 352 12.30 23.09 5.39
C GLU A 352 13.40 24.01 5.93
N ASN A 353 13.77 25.05 5.19
CA ASN A 353 14.78 26.04 5.57
C ASN A 353 14.20 27.27 6.30
N SER A 354 12.88 27.42 6.38
CA SER A 354 12.25 28.62 6.96
C SER A 354 12.26 28.67 8.48
N GLY A 355 12.53 27.54 9.15
CA GLY A 355 12.46 27.42 10.61
C GLY A 355 11.05 27.55 11.20
N THR A 356 10.00 27.54 10.36
CA THR A 356 8.62 27.58 10.84
C THR A 356 8.23 26.30 11.58
N ALA A 357 7.39 26.44 12.61
CA ALA A 357 6.78 25.31 13.30
C ALA A 357 5.51 24.80 12.60
N LEU A 358 5.04 25.48 11.55
CA LEU A 358 3.87 25.10 10.78
C LEU A 358 4.17 23.91 9.87
N ASP A 359 3.21 22.98 9.75
CA ASP A 359 3.24 21.97 8.70
C ASP A 359 3.21 22.63 7.32
N PHE A 360 3.75 21.94 6.31
CA PHE A 360 3.92 22.49 4.96
C PHE A 360 2.63 23.08 4.37
N ASP A 361 1.50 22.38 4.48
CA ASP A 361 0.23 22.84 3.93
C ASP A 361 -0.33 24.06 4.69
N ALA A 362 -0.16 24.10 6.02
CA ALA A 362 -0.54 25.24 6.84
C ALA A 362 0.35 26.47 6.57
N TRP A 363 1.65 26.25 6.34
CA TRP A 363 2.59 27.29 5.95
C TRP A 363 2.24 27.89 4.58
N LEU A 364 1.86 27.05 3.59
CA LEU A 364 1.37 27.53 2.30
C LEU A 364 0.10 28.38 2.42
N ALA A 365 -0.76 28.09 3.41
CA ALA A 365 -1.97 28.85 3.65
C ALA A 365 -1.74 30.24 4.28
N VAL A 366 -0.53 30.54 4.76
CA VAL A 366 -0.19 31.86 5.30
C VAL A 366 -0.31 32.92 4.18
N PRO A 367 -1.02 34.05 4.43
CA PRO A 367 -1.19 35.10 3.43
C PRO A 367 0.13 35.58 2.83
N GLY A 368 0.20 35.64 1.50
CA GLY A 368 1.37 36.10 0.76
C GLY A 368 2.44 35.04 0.48
N THR A 369 2.45 33.91 1.20
CA THR A 369 3.46 32.84 1.03
C THR A 369 3.50 32.31 -0.40
N VAL A 370 2.35 31.90 -0.95
CA VAL A 370 2.28 31.35 -2.32
C VAL A 370 2.65 32.39 -3.38
N THR A 371 2.29 33.66 -3.17
CA THR A 371 2.66 34.76 -4.08
C THR A 371 4.18 34.94 -4.11
N HIS A 372 4.82 34.94 -2.94
CA HIS A 372 6.28 34.99 -2.83
C HIS A 372 6.93 33.76 -3.46
N LEU A 373 6.44 32.55 -3.17
CA LEU A 373 7.01 31.32 -3.74
C LEU A 373 6.92 31.26 -5.27
N LYS A 374 5.86 31.84 -5.85
CA LYS A 374 5.69 31.93 -7.31
C LYS A 374 6.65 32.94 -7.96
N SER A 375 7.22 33.89 -7.20
CA SER A 375 8.20 34.86 -7.73
C SER A 375 9.64 34.35 -7.73
N LEU A 376 9.95 33.28 -6.97
CA LEU A 376 11.29 32.65 -6.86
C LEU A 376 11.66 31.79 -8.09
N ARG A 377 11.33 32.22 -9.31
CA ARG A 377 11.52 31.43 -10.54
C ARG A 377 12.96 30.98 -10.77
#